data_AF-A0A009T1P3-F1
#
_entry.id   AF-A0A009T1P3-F1
#
_cell.length_a   1.000
_cell.length_b   1.000
_cell.length_c   1.000
_cell.angle_alpha   90.00
_cell.angle_beta   90.00
_cell.angle_gamma   90.00
#
_symmetry.space_group_name_H-M   'P 1'
#
loop_
_entity.id
_entity.type
_entity.pdbx_description
1 polymer ?
#
loop_
_entity_poly.entity_id
_entity_poly.type
_entity_poly.pdbx_seq_one_letter_code
_entity_poly.pdbx_strand_id
1 'polypeptide(L)'
;MPDDDVYYVLARSAFGKLLIWCEKNYNRYYVLTLEGILHDKGEKNEGAEFYGEDFFFAPDNNSLDHIDKNGKKLFDRAVKKLGVLKADEMYAFEPALALGGVESLTYLAKVNLPVHMKFLKQVTPLRLRTFEDLSAALYGTSYSVDDLTSGQDAESQYQESVQAGEVCPRTGFWTTPAQPNTRHYCKKGEVLPEIKEQDWGEVYWYWDGEN
;
A
#
# COMPACT_ATOMS: atom_id res chain seq x y z
N MET A 1 3.84 -15.75 10.21
CA MET A 1 4.99 -14.96 9.74
C MET A 1 5.58 -15.67 8.53
N PRO A 2 6.33 -15.00 7.65
CA PRO A 2 6.58 -15.46 6.28
C PRO A 2 7.71 -16.49 6.15
N ASP A 3 8.56 -16.65 7.17
CA ASP A 3 9.67 -17.60 7.16
C ASP A 3 9.81 -18.37 8.49
N ASP A 4 10.71 -19.35 8.52
CA ASP A 4 11.01 -20.19 9.70
C ASP A 4 12.10 -19.56 10.58
N ASP A 5 11.86 -18.31 10.99
CA ASP A 5 12.69 -17.55 11.94
C ASP A 5 12.00 -17.44 13.31
N VAL A 6 12.76 -17.03 14.33
CA VAL A 6 12.23 -16.73 15.66
C VAL A 6 12.05 -15.23 15.78
N TYR A 7 10.84 -14.79 16.15
CA TYR A 7 10.45 -13.38 16.13
C TYR A 7 10.25 -12.84 17.54
N TYR A 8 10.87 -11.70 17.82
CA TYR A 8 10.75 -10.97 19.08
C TYR A 8 10.19 -9.58 18.82
N VAL A 9 9.11 -9.21 19.49
CA VAL A 9 8.65 -7.82 19.53
C VAL A 9 9.47 -7.09 20.58
N LEU A 10 10.39 -6.23 20.14
CA LEU A 10 11.27 -5.49 21.06
C LEU A 10 10.69 -4.12 21.43
N ALA A 11 9.89 -3.52 20.55
CA ALA A 11 9.31 -2.20 20.77
C ALA A 11 8.00 -1.99 20.01
N ARG A 12 7.29 -0.91 20.37
CA ARG A 12 6.06 -0.49 19.70
C ARG A 12 5.98 1.03 19.56
N SER A 13 5.27 1.50 18.54
CA SER A 13 4.86 2.91 18.47
C SER A 13 3.62 3.21 19.33
N ALA A 14 3.28 4.50 19.44
CA ALA A 14 2.05 4.97 20.09
C ALA A 14 0.76 4.48 19.40
N PHE A 15 0.85 4.11 18.11
CA PHE A 15 -0.25 3.64 17.26
C PHE A 15 -0.22 2.12 17.05
N GLY A 16 0.64 1.39 17.77
CA GLY A 16 0.68 -0.05 17.71
C GLY A 16 1.52 -0.65 16.58
N LYS A 17 2.35 0.14 15.88
CA LYS A 17 3.38 -0.42 14.98
C LYS A 17 4.34 -1.27 15.83
N LEU A 18 4.49 -2.55 15.51
CA LEU A 18 5.39 -3.47 16.22
C LEU A 18 6.73 -3.52 15.52
N LEU A 19 7.80 -3.22 16.26
CA LEU A 19 9.17 -3.35 15.79
C LEU A 19 9.68 -4.74 16.17
N ILE A 20 10.03 -5.53 15.17
CA ILE A 20 10.35 -6.95 15.32
C ILE A 20 11.85 -7.16 15.09
N TRP A 21 12.44 -8.01 15.94
CA TRP A 21 13.76 -8.57 15.74
C TRP A 21 13.67 -10.06 15.48
N CYS A 22 14.43 -10.54 14.52
CA CYS A 22 14.49 -11.94 14.14
C CYS A 22 15.92 -12.48 14.33
N GLU A 23 16.08 -13.75 14.69
CA GLU A 23 17.41 -14.32 14.94
C GLU A 23 18.24 -14.44 13.66
N LYS A 24 17.61 -14.77 12.54
CA LYS A 24 18.30 -14.92 11.25
C LYS A 24 18.22 -13.65 10.40
N ASN A 25 17.10 -12.92 10.48
CA ASN A 25 16.76 -11.78 9.63
C ASN A 25 16.73 -10.41 10.34
N TYR A 26 17.12 -10.32 11.62
CA TYR A 26 17.26 -9.06 12.35
C TYR A 26 16.00 -8.17 12.27
N ASN A 27 16.12 -6.88 11.90
CA ASN A 27 15.02 -5.92 11.86
C ASN A 27 14.22 -5.87 10.54
N ARG A 28 14.31 -6.92 9.71
CA ARG A 28 13.68 -7.02 8.38
C ARG A 28 12.17 -6.74 8.41
N TYR A 29 11.50 -7.18 9.45
CA TYR A 29 10.05 -7.09 9.54
C TYR A 29 9.55 -6.06 10.56
N TYR A 30 8.41 -5.46 10.27
CA TYR A 30 7.60 -4.74 11.25
C TYR A 30 6.11 -4.91 10.91
N VAL A 31 5.25 -4.77 11.91
CA VAL A 31 3.79 -4.93 11.72
C VAL A 31 3.09 -3.61 11.96
N LEU A 32 2.29 -3.19 10.99
CA LEU A 32 1.32 -2.11 11.09
C LEU A 32 -0.01 -2.73 11.54
N THR A 33 -0.29 -2.68 12.84
CA THR A 33 -1.39 -3.46 13.45
C THR A 33 -2.77 -2.88 13.18
N LEU A 34 -2.88 -1.57 12.93
CA LEU A 34 -4.17 -0.93 12.61
C LEU A 34 -4.67 -1.36 11.23
N GLU A 35 -3.75 -1.66 10.32
CA GLU A 35 -3.96 -2.04 8.92
C GLU A 35 -3.84 -3.56 8.70
N GLY A 36 -3.21 -4.28 9.63
CA GLY A 36 -2.93 -5.71 9.48
C GLY A 36 -1.88 -5.99 8.43
N ILE A 37 -0.91 -5.10 8.28
CA ILE A 37 0.15 -5.25 7.28
C ILE A 37 1.43 -5.70 7.98
N LEU A 38 1.97 -6.83 7.54
CA LEU A 38 3.35 -7.19 7.77
C LEU A 38 4.18 -6.57 6.65
N HIS A 39 5.09 -5.69 7.01
CA HIS A 39 6.02 -5.08 6.07
C HIS A 39 7.34 -5.85 6.08
N ASP A 40 7.87 -6.08 4.89
CA ASP A 40 9.18 -6.65 4.64
C ASP A 40 10.10 -5.56 4.09
N LYS A 41 11.24 -5.31 4.74
CA LYS A 41 12.26 -4.35 4.28
C LYS A 41 13.18 -4.92 3.21
N GLY A 42 13.05 -6.21 2.88
CA GLY A 42 13.91 -6.92 1.94
C GLY A 42 15.03 -7.69 2.63
N GLU A 43 15.92 -8.25 1.81
CA GLU A 43 17.02 -9.07 2.29
C GLU A 43 18.04 -8.26 3.10
N LYS A 44 18.70 -8.94 4.04
CA LYS A 44 19.79 -8.35 4.79
C LYS A 44 21.03 -8.21 3.92
N ASN A 45 21.67 -7.05 3.97
CA ASN A 45 22.96 -6.79 3.35
C ASN A 45 24.10 -6.67 4.38
N GLU A 46 23.77 -6.59 5.66
CA GLU A 46 24.71 -6.36 6.76
C GLU A 46 24.55 -7.35 7.93
N GLY A 47 25.43 -7.22 8.93
CA GLY A 47 25.46 -8.05 10.15
C GLY A 47 24.49 -7.61 11.25
N ALA A 48 24.37 -8.45 12.29
CA ALA A 48 23.49 -8.20 13.44
C ALA A 48 23.80 -6.89 14.18
N GLU A 49 25.08 -6.51 14.25
CA GLU A 49 25.52 -5.30 14.93
C GLU A 49 24.98 -4.04 14.24
N PHE A 50 25.17 -3.95 12.92
CA PHE A 50 24.61 -2.88 12.09
C PHE A 50 23.10 -2.74 12.29
N TYR A 51 22.35 -3.84 12.10
CA TYR A 51 20.89 -3.79 12.25
C TYR A 51 20.43 -3.56 13.68
N GLY A 52 21.23 -3.94 14.68
CA GLY A 52 20.98 -3.66 16.08
C GLY A 52 21.07 -2.17 16.37
N GLU A 53 22.13 -1.51 15.89
CA GLU A 53 22.25 -0.05 15.96
C GLU A 53 21.09 0.63 15.23
N ASP A 54 20.82 0.22 13.99
CA ASP A 54 19.71 0.72 13.20
C ASP A 54 18.36 0.53 13.92
N PHE A 55 18.17 -0.59 14.62
CA PHE A 55 16.93 -0.86 15.36
C PHE A 55 16.71 0.14 16.50
N PHE A 56 17.75 0.47 17.27
CA PHE A 56 17.61 1.31 18.46
C PHE A 56 17.78 2.80 18.17
N PHE A 57 18.55 3.17 17.14
CA PHE A 57 18.94 4.56 16.90
C PHE A 57 18.31 5.17 15.64
N ALA A 58 17.91 4.37 14.65
CA ALA A 58 17.26 4.91 13.45
C ALA A 58 15.79 5.34 13.63
N PRO A 59 14.96 4.73 14.51
CA PRO A 59 13.59 5.17 14.68
C PRO A 59 13.53 6.58 15.25
N ASP A 60 13.03 7.50 14.43
CA ASP A 60 12.73 8.87 14.82
C ASP A 60 11.23 9.09 14.97
N ASN A 61 10.84 10.27 15.48
CA ASN A 61 9.44 10.63 15.59
C ASN A 61 8.72 10.59 14.24
N ASN A 62 9.40 10.82 13.12
CA ASN A 62 8.76 10.85 11.81
C ASN A 62 8.34 9.45 11.34
N SER A 63 9.18 8.44 11.54
CA SER A 63 8.98 7.06 11.10
C SER A 63 8.08 6.23 12.02
N LEU A 64 7.84 6.71 13.24
CA LEU A 64 6.96 6.09 14.23
C LEU A 64 5.59 6.75 14.35
N ASP A 65 5.43 7.98 13.82
CA ASP A 65 4.13 8.63 13.75
C ASP A 65 3.22 7.97 12.70
N HIS A 66 1.92 8.12 12.90
CA HIS A 66 0.91 7.68 11.97
C HIS A 66 0.35 8.90 11.23
N ILE A 67 0.17 8.75 9.92
CA ILE A 67 -0.30 9.82 9.04
C ILE A 67 -1.81 9.62 8.88
N ASP A 68 -2.60 10.69 9.05
CA ASP A 68 -4.04 10.61 8.80
C ASP A 68 -4.35 10.68 7.30
N LYS A 69 -5.62 10.44 6.95
CA LYS A 69 -6.13 10.51 5.57
C LYS A 69 -5.84 11.82 4.82
N ASN A 70 -5.47 12.89 5.52
CA ASN A 70 -5.13 14.18 4.92
C ASN A 70 -3.60 14.40 4.82
N GLY A 71 -2.81 13.34 5.01
CA GLY A 71 -1.35 13.43 4.96
C GLY A 71 -0.71 14.04 6.20
N LYS A 72 -1.43 14.17 7.33
CA LYS A 72 -0.93 14.85 8.52
C LYS A 72 -0.56 13.87 9.64
N LYS A 73 0.62 14.05 10.23
CA LYS A 73 1.10 13.38 11.45
C LYS A 73 0.17 13.49 12.64
N LEU A 74 -0.07 12.41 13.37
CA LEU A 74 -1.08 12.34 14.43
C LEU A 74 -0.53 12.52 15.83
N PHE A 75 0.71 12.14 16.13
CA PHE A 75 1.19 11.96 17.50
C PHE A 75 1.00 13.21 18.38
N ASP A 76 1.53 14.35 17.96
CA ASP A 76 1.41 15.60 18.74
C ASP A 76 -0.04 16.04 18.90
N ARG A 77 -0.85 15.83 17.86
CA ARG A 77 -2.29 16.16 17.89
C ARG A 77 -3.07 15.22 18.79
N ALA A 78 -2.70 13.94 18.80
CA ALA A 78 -3.27 12.92 19.68
C ALA A 78 -2.93 13.23 21.13
N VAL A 79 -1.68 13.56 21.44
CA VAL A 79 -1.26 14.01 22.78
C VAL A 79 -2.04 15.25 23.21
N LYS A 80 -2.21 16.24 22.33
CA LYS A 80 -2.99 17.45 22.63
C LYS A 80 -4.47 17.16 22.90
N LYS A 81 -5.08 16.22 22.18
CA LYS A 81 -6.52 15.90 22.28
C LYS A 81 -6.83 14.90 23.42
N LEU A 82 -6.00 13.87 23.57
CA LEU A 82 -6.28 12.67 24.37
C LEU A 82 -5.32 12.54 25.58
N GLY A 83 -4.27 13.36 25.63
CA GLY A 83 -3.21 13.32 26.65
C GLY A 83 -2.22 12.18 26.42
N VAL A 84 -1.05 12.27 27.05
CA VAL A 84 0.03 11.28 26.99
C VAL A 84 -0.45 9.87 27.37
N LEU A 85 0.04 8.85 26.68
CA LEU A 85 -0.26 7.44 26.92
C LEU A 85 0.41 6.93 28.20
N LYS A 86 -0.27 6.04 28.93
CA LYS A 86 0.35 5.14 29.90
C LYS A 86 0.99 3.93 29.19
N ALA A 87 1.77 3.16 29.94
CA ALA A 87 2.46 1.98 29.43
C ALA A 87 1.52 0.93 28.81
N ASP A 88 0.31 0.80 29.35
CA ASP A 88 -0.74 -0.13 28.92
C ASP A 88 -1.76 0.49 27.96
N GLU A 89 -1.48 1.66 27.40
CA GLU A 89 -2.36 2.36 26.47
C GLU A 89 -1.73 2.52 25.07
N MET A 90 -2.61 2.67 24.07
CA MET A 90 -2.24 3.09 22.71
C MET A 90 -3.30 4.04 22.15
N TYR A 91 -2.93 4.77 21.10
CA TYR A 91 -3.89 5.45 20.25
C TYR A 91 -4.39 4.49 19.16
N ALA A 92 -5.70 4.44 18.96
CA ALA A 92 -6.33 3.62 17.93
C ALA A 92 -7.59 4.30 17.38
N PHE A 93 -8.04 3.85 16.21
CA PHE A 93 -9.28 4.34 15.59
C PHE A 93 -10.50 3.58 16.09
N GLU A 94 -11.57 4.31 16.38
CA GLU A 94 -12.88 3.73 16.71
C GLU A 94 -13.97 4.26 15.74
N PRO A 95 -14.60 3.39 14.93
CA PRO A 95 -14.32 1.95 14.80
C PRO A 95 -12.93 1.66 14.20
N ALA A 96 -12.44 0.43 14.36
CA ALA A 96 -11.17 0.01 13.78
C ALA A 96 -11.21 0.09 12.24
N LEU A 97 -10.07 0.35 11.60
CA LEU A 97 -9.99 0.53 10.14
C LEU A 97 -10.54 -0.67 9.36
N ALA A 98 -10.24 -1.89 9.82
CA ALA A 98 -10.75 -3.13 9.23
C ALA A 98 -12.30 -3.25 9.24
N LEU A 99 -12.98 -2.44 10.06
CA LEU A 99 -14.44 -2.39 10.19
C LEU A 99 -15.03 -1.09 9.62
N GLY A 100 -14.34 -0.44 8.68
CA GLY A 100 -14.79 0.82 8.07
C GLY A 100 -14.45 2.06 8.88
N GLY A 101 -13.52 1.95 9.82
CA GLY A 101 -12.94 3.08 10.54
C GLY A 101 -12.29 4.10 9.62
N VAL A 102 -12.28 5.36 10.06
CA VAL A 102 -11.68 6.47 9.32
C VAL A 102 -10.39 6.89 10.01
N GLU A 103 -9.31 6.86 9.24
CA GLU A 103 -7.96 7.26 9.67
C GLU A 103 -7.86 8.79 9.89
N SER A 104 -8.43 9.27 10.99
CA SER A 104 -8.52 10.70 11.32
C SER A 104 -8.46 10.95 12.82
N LEU A 105 -7.90 12.10 13.20
CA LEU A 105 -7.82 12.55 14.60
C LEU A 105 -9.19 12.55 15.30
N THR A 106 -10.28 12.82 14.59
CA THR A 106 -11.64 12.81 15.16
C THR A 106 -12.00 11.46 15.77
N TYR A 107 -11.67 10.37 15.08
CA TYR A 107 -12.00 8.99 15.46
C TYR A 107 -10.90 8.31 16.28
N LEU A 108 -9.82 9.05 16.60
CA LEU A 108 -8.76 8.54 17.44
C LEU A 108 -9.19 8.54 18.92
N ALA A 109 -8.99 7.41 19.57
CA ALA A 109 -9.24 7.17 20.98
C ALA A 109 -7.98 6.64 21.68
N LYS A 110 -7.93 6.80 23.00
CA LYS A 110 -6.95 6.17 23.87
C LYS A 110 -7.56 4.88 24.39
N VAL A 111 -6.94 3.75 24.08
CA VAL A 111 -7.49 2.41 24.33
C VAL A 111 -6.53 1.58 25.17
N ASN A 112 -7.07 0.58 25.86
CA ASN A 112 -6.25 -0.41 26.56
C ASN A 112 -5.53 -1.30 25.54
N LEU A 113 -4.20 -1.28 25.57
CA LEU A 113 -3.31 -1.92 24.59
C LEU A 113 -3.58 -3.43 24.46
N PRO A 114 -3.48 -4.27 25.51
CA PRO A 114 -3.63 -5.72 25.34
C PRO A 114 -5.03 -6.12 24.89
N VAL A 115 -6.08 -5.42 25.36
CA VAL A 115 -7.46 -5.65 24.91
C VAL A 115 -7.61 -5.29 23.43
N HIS A 116 -7.17 -4.11 23.03
CA HIS A 116 -7.33 -3.63 21.66
C HIS A 116 -6.50 -4.45 20.66
N MET A 117 -5.27 -4.85 21.02
CA MET A 117 -4.43 -5.71 20.18
C MET A 117 -5.04 -7.11 19.99
N LYS A 118 -5.64 -7.69 21.05
CA LYS A 118 -6.38 -8.96 20.94
C LYS A 118 -7.58 -8.83 20.00
N PHE A 119 -8.28 -7.70 20.07
CA PHE A 119 -9.37 -7.38 19.15
C PHE A 119 -8.89 -7.24 17.70
N LEU A 120 -7.87 -6.43 17.42
CA LEU A 120 -7.31 -6.25 16.08
C LEU A 120 -6.84 -7.58 15.46
N LYS A 121 -6.22 -8.46 16.26
CA LYS A 121 -5.85 -9.81 15.81
C LYS A 121 -7.05 -10.62 15.27
N GLN A 122 -8.25 -10.39 15.79
CA GLN A 122 -9.45 -11.10 15.37
C GLN A 122 -10.10 -10.49 14.12
N VAL A 123 -10.04 -9.16 13.98
CA VAL A 123 -10.79 -8.43 12.93
C VAL A 123 -9.93 -7.97 11.77
N THR A 124 -8.61 -7.99 11.90
CA THR A 124 -7.66 -7.51 10.90
C THR A 124 -6.72 -8.64 10.49
N PRO A 125 -7.04 -9.42 9.43
CA PRO A 125 -6.16 -10.47 8.95
C PRO A 125 -4.78 -9.93 8.58
N LEU A 126 -3.72 -10.55 9.11
CA LEU A 126 -2.36 -10.15 8.78
C LEU A 126 -2.03 -10.55 7.34
N ARG A 127 -1.61 -9.59 6.53
CA ARG A 127 -1.16 -9.80 5.14
C ARG A 127 0.27 -9.31 5.00
N LEU A 128 1.11 -10.09 4.32
CA LEU A 128 2.38 -9.60 3.80
C LEU A 128 2.05 -8.63 2.66
N ARG A 129 2.59 -7.41 2.68
CA ARG A 129 2.48 -6.49 1.54
C ARG A 129 3.80 -6.53 0.78
N THR A 130 3.77 -7.09 -0.42
CA THR A 130 4.90 -7.07 -1.35
C THR A 130 4.79 -5.86 -2.29
N PHE A 131 5.85 -5.59 -3.05
CA PHE A 131 5.80 -4.61 -4.15
C PHE A 131 4.77 -5.02 -5.22
N GLU A 132 4.59 -6.32 -5.43
CA GLU A 132 3.58 -6.88 -6.35
C GLU A 132 2.16 -6.57 -5.88
N ASP A 133 1.89 -6.61 -4.57
CA ASP A 133 0.58 -6.22 -4.02
C ASP A 133 0.28 -4.74 -4.25
N LEU A 134 1.32 -3.89 -4.21
CA LEU A 134 1.21 -2.46 -4.48
C LEU A 134 0.93 -2.18 -5.95
N SER A 135 1.65 -2.83 -6.86
CA SER A 135 1.42 -2.69 -8.30
C SER A 135 0.04 -3.21 -8.69
N ALA A 136 -0.38 -4.34 -8.15
CA ALA A 136 -1.72 -4.86 -8.38
C ALA A 136 -2.81 -3.89 -7.92
N ALA A 137 -2.62 -3.24 -6.77
CA ALA A 137 -3.57 -2.26 -6.26
C ALA A 137 -3.62 -0.95 -7.09
N LEU A 138 -2.49 -0.50 -7.63
CA LEU A 138 -2.38 0.75 -8.37
C LEU A 138 -2.75 0.61 -9.85
N TYR A 139 -2.35 -0.49 -10.47
CA TYR A 139 -2.42 -0.69 -11.92
C TYR A 139 -3.37 -1.83 -12.31
N GLY A 140 -3.94 -2.55 -11.35
CA GLY A 140 -4.80 -3.71 -11.60
C GLY A 140 -4.03 -4.98 -11.98
N THR A 141 -2.69 -4.93 -12.04
CA THR A 141 -1.82 -6.06 -12.39
C THR A 141 -0.56 -6.03 -11.51
N SER A 142 -0.05 -7.19 -11.09
CA SER A 142 1.18 -7.29 -10.32
C SER A 142 2.40 -7.16 -11.23
N TYR A 143 3.27 -6.19 -10.96
CA TYR A 143 4.60 -6.06 -11.55
C TYR A 143 5.65 -6.52 -10.55
N SER A 144 6.63 -7.31 -11.00
CA SER A 144 7.84 -7.58 -10.23
C SER A 144 8.84 -6.42 -10.39
N VAL A 145 9.76 -6.28 -9.44
CA VAL A 145 10.85 -5.29 -9.55
C VAL A 145 11.72 -5.60 -10.77
N ASP A 146 11.94 -6.88 -11.08
CA ASP A 146 12.70 -7.32 -12.24
C ASP A 146 12.03 -6.91 -13.57
N ASP A 147 10.70 -6.92 -13.65
CA ASP A 147 9.97 -6.41 -14.81
C ASP A 147 10.24 -4.92 -15.04
N LEU A 148 10.40 -4.14 -13.96
CA LEU A 148 10.66 -2.70 -14.03
C LEU A 148 12.14 -2.36 -14.23
N THR A 149 13.07 -3.21 -13.76
CA THR A 149 14.51 -2.92 -13.76
C THR A 149 15.30 -3.64 -14.85
N SER A 150 14.70 -4.60 -15.56
CA SER A 150 15.37 -5.41 -16.60
C SER A 150 15.77 -4.63 -17.86
N GLY A 151 15.40 -3.34 -17.98
CA GLY A 151 15.86 -2.48 -19.07
C GLY A 151 15.52 -3.01 -20.47
N GLN A 152 14.55 -3.92 -20.59
CA GLN A 152 13.91 -4.23 -21.85
C GLN A 152 13.00 -3.06 -22.20
N ASP A 153 13.54 -2.14 -23.00
CA ASP A 153 12.86 -1.08 -23.75
C ASP A 153 11.52 -0.63 -23.15
N ALA A 154 11.59 0.32 -22.21
CA ALA A 154 10.43 1.09 -21.76
C ALA A 154 9.72 1.86 -22.90
N GLU A 155 10.27 1.87 -24.13
CA GLU A 155 9.58 2.33 -25.34
C GLU A 155 8.61 1.30 -25.95
N SER A 156 8.67 0.02 -25.55
CA SER A 156 7.82 -1.04 -26.12
C SER A 156 6.55 -1.33 -25.31
N GLN A 157 6.38 -0.73 -24.13
CA GLN A 157 5.28 -1.09 -23.21
C GLN A 157 4.44 0.10 -22.70
N TYR A 158 4.58 1.30 -23.26
CA TYR A 158 3.47 2.25 -23.22
C TYR A 158 2.44 1.80 -24.25
N GLN A 159 1.38 1.17 -23.79
CA GLN A 159 0.21 0.92 -24.61
C GLN A 159 -0.32 2.29 -25.08
N GLU A 160 -0.15 2.62 -26.37
CA GLU A 160 -0.62 3.88 -26.94
C GLU A 160 -2.07 4.10 -26.48
N SER A 161 -2.37 5.27 -25.90
CA SER A 161 -3.70 5.58 -25.40
C SER A 161 -4.25 6.85 -26.05
N VAL A 162 -5.55 6.84 -26.31
CA VAL A 162 -6.26 7.91 -27.01
C VAL A 162 -7.60 8.11 -26.33
N GLN A 163 -7.96 9.36 -26.03
CA GLN A 163 -9.26 9.67 -25.43
C GLN A 163 -10.37 9.36 -26.44
N ALA A 164 -11.50 8.81 -25.97
CA ALA A 164 -12.66 8.60 -26.81
C ALA A 164 -13.13 9.93 -27.44
N GLY A 165 -13.48 9.91 -28.72
CA GLY A 165 -13.77 11.12 -29.50
C GLY A 165 -12.57 11.71 -30.24
N GLU A 166 -11.34 11.29 -29.92
CA GLU A 166 -10.13 11.73 -30.63
C GLU A 166 -9.79 10.84 -31.84
N VAL A 167 -8.94 11.39 -32.72
CA VAL A 167 -8.50 10.72 -33.94
C VAL A 167 -7.52 9.60 -33.60
N CYS A 168 -7.79 8.42 -34.16
CA CYS A 168 -6.97 7.24 -34.04
C CYS A 168 -5.62 7.43 -34.74
N PRO A 169 -4.50 7.32 -34.00
CA PRO A 169 -3.16 7.56 -34.54
C PRO A 169 -2.67 6.41 -35.42
N ARG A 170 -3.24 5.20 -35.26
CA ARG A 170 -2.75 3.97 -35.87
C ARG A 170 -3.86 2.95 -36.14
N THR A 171 -3.79 2.29 -37.30
CA THR A 171 -4.73 1.24 -37.69
C THR A 171 -4.49 -0.05 -36.90
N GLY A 172 -5.53 -0.56 -36.23
CA GLY A 172 -5.53 -1.87 -35.57
C GLY A 172 -6.60 -1.97 -34.48
N PHE A 173 -6.40 -2.88 -33.53
CA PHE A 173 -7.33 -3.11 -32.43
C PHE A 173 -6.99 -2.26 -31.22
N TRP A 174 -8.04 -1.79 -30.55
CA TRP A 174 -7.99 -0.96 -29.36
C TRP A 174 -8.96 -1.51 -28.32
N THR A 175 -8.61 -1.48 -27.04
CA THR A 175 -9.47 -1.93 -25.94
C THR A 175 -9.74 -0.79 -24.97
N THR A 176 -10.76 -0.93 -24.12
CA THR A 176 -11.05 0.05 -23.07
C THR A 176 -11.65 -0.65 -21.84
N PRO A 177 -11.26 -0.26 -20.61
CA PRO A 177 -11.84 -0.80 -19.39
C PRO A 177 -13.36 -0.58 -19.29
N ALA A 178 -13.90 0.44 -19.97
CA ALA A 178 -15.33 0.73 -20.01
C ALA A 178 -16.15 -0.37 -20.74
N GLN A 179 -15.50 -1.20 -21.57
CA GLN A 179 -16.11 -2.39 -22.19
C GLN A 179 -15.18 -3.61 -22.04
N PRO A 180 -15.16 -4.24 -20.86
CA PRO A 180 -14.27 -5.37 -20.58
C PRO A 180 -14.46 -6.52 -21.58
N ASN A 181 -13.36 -7.19 -21.93
CA ASN A 181 -13.33 -8.35 -22.84
C ASN A 181 -13.79 -8.06 -24.28
N THR A 182 -13.74 -6.79 -24.71
CA THR A 182 -14.02 -6.39 -26.08
C THR A 182 -12.86 -5.61 -26.67
N ARG A 183 -12.71 -5.68 -27.99
CA ARG A 183 -11.76 -4.88 -28.77
C ARG A 183 -12.47 -4.19 -29.92
N HIS A 184 -12.04 -2.98 -30.25
CA HIS A 184 -12.54 -2.16 -31.33
C HIS A 184 -11.46 -2.01 -32.40
N TYR A 185 -11.77 -2.37 -33.64
CA TYR A 185 -10.87 -2.11 -34.76
C TYR A 185 -11.07 -0.69 -35.27
N CYS A 186 -10.00 0.10 -35.32
CA CYS A 186 -10.04 1.48 -35.77
C CYS A 186 -8.92 1.72 -36.78
N LYS A 187 -9.21 2.41 -37.90
CA LYS A 187 -8.18 2.79 -38.87
C LYS A 187 -7.58 4.14 -38.50
N LYS A 188 -6.31 4.33 -38.86
CA LYS A 188 -5.64 5.63 -38.71
C LYS A 188 -6.45 6.73 -39.40
N GLY A 189 -6.75 7.80 -38.65
CA GLY A 189 -7.56 8.92 -39.12
C GLY A 189 -9.07 8.80 -38.82
N GLU A 190 -9.56 7.64 -38.39
CA GLU A 190 -10.93 7.48 -37.88
C GLU A 190 -11.01 7.96 -36.43
N VAL A 191 -12.21 8.29 -35.96
CA VAL A 191 -12.43 8.73 -34.57
C VAL A 191 -12.75 7.51 -33.71
N LEU A 192 -12.09 7.39 -32.57
CA LEU A 192 -12.39 6.33 -31.61
C LEU A 192 -13.75 6.61 -30.93
N PRO A 193 -14.62 5.59 -30.79
CA PRO A 193 -15.99 5.82 -30.39
C PRO A 193 -16.12 6.25 -28.92
N GLU A 194 -17.03 7.20 -28.67
CA GLU A 194 -17.50 7.52 -27.34
C GLU A 194 -18.43 6.42 -26.81
N ILE A 195 -18.19 5.99 -25.57
CA ILE A 195 -19.04 5.01 -24.89
C ILE A 195 -19.98 5.81 -23.99
N LYS A 196 -21.24 5.94 -24.41
CA LYS A 196 -22.24 6.81 -23.75
C LYS A 196 -23.02 6.16 -22.61
N GLU A 197 -22.55 5.02 -22.10
CA GLU A 197 -23.18 4.34 -20.97
C GLU A 197 -22.16 3.94 -19.90
N GLN A 198 -22.56 4.21 -18.65
CA GLN A 198 -21.95 3.86 -17.35
C GLN A 198 -20.95 4.88 -16.80
N ASP A 199 -21.04 5.11 -15.49
CA ASP A 199 -20.49 6.22 -14.68
C ASP A 199 -18.94 6.32 -14.60
N TRP A 200 -18.24 5.97 -15.68
CA TRP A 200 -16.78 5.84 -15.76
C TRP A 200 -16.02 7.15 -15.97
N GLY A 201 -16.71 8.27 -16.19
CA GLY A 201 -16.05 9.55 -16.51
C GLY A 201 -15.41 9.52 -17.90
N GLU A 202 -14.22 10.09 -18.06
CA GLU A 202 -13.51 10.15 -19.34
C GLU A 202 -13.03 8.75 -19.77
N VAL A 203 -13.35 8.34 -21.00
CA VAL A 203 -12.99 7.03 -21.54
C VAL A 203 -11.72 7.13 -22.37
N TYR A 204 -10.78 6.23 -22.10
CA TYR A 204 -9.56 6.06 -22.90
C TYR A 204 -9.56 4.69 -23.60
N TRP A 205 -9.09 4.70 -24.84
CA TRP A 205 -8.81 3.53 -25.66
C TRP A 205 -7.31 3.24 -25.63
N TYR A 206 -6.94 1.97 -25.50
CA TYR A 206 -5.56 1.48 -25.39
C TYR A 206 -5.25 0.52 -26.55
N TRP A 207 -4.11 0.69 -27.20
CA TRP A 207 -3.69 -0.11 -28.35
C TRP A 207 -3.52 -1.59 -27.99
N ASP A 208 -4.19 -2.50 -28.72
CA ASP A 208 -4.22 -3.94 -28.45
C ASP A 208 -3.45 -4.77 -29.50
N GLY A 209 -3.04 -4.15 -30.61
CA GLY A 209 -2.25 -4.82 -31.66
C GLY A 209 -2.92 -4.80 -33.03
N GLU A 210 -2.24 -5.39 -34.02
CA GLU A 210 -2.68 -5.36 -35.42
C GLU A 210 -3.63 -6.51 -35.82
N ASN A 211 -3.69 -7.59 -35.03
CA ASN A 211 -4.40 -8.85 -35.36
C ASN A 211 -5.46 -9.26 -34.35
#